data_AF-A0AAV2F7M8-F1
#
_entry.id   AF-A0AAV2F7M8-F1
#
_cell.length_a   1.000
_cell.length_b   1.000
_cell.length_c   1.000
_cell.angle_alpha   90.00
_cell.angle_beta   90.00
_cell.angle_gamma   90.00
#
_symmetry.space_group_name_H-M   'P 1'
#
loop_
_entity.id
_entity.type
_entity.pdbx_description
1 polymer ?
#
loop_
_entity_poly.entity_id
_entity_poly.type
_entity_poly.pdbx_seq_one_letter_code
_entity_poly.pdbx_strand_id
1 'polypeptide(L)'
;MYAIADLVTYFGWREVIAIFVDDDYGRSGVSVLGDALAKKRAQISYKAAINPGGSQSTIKERLVEVNLRESRVYIVHVTPDSGLPIFSEAKNLGMMSKGYVWITTDWLASLLDSLVPPDADTMSLLQGVVSFRHHTPDTDLKKKFMKRWNDDLKYKKPGPSLFNSYALYAYDSVWLAAQALETFLNSNDTVSYSNDPKLRDVNGSTLHLSSLRVFDGGQKYLDTLLTTNFTGFSGEVQFNSDKNFIHPAYNVLNIRGNSFRRVGYWSNHSGLSIVAPETLYGKPVNGSLNSNSKSDEQLYNIIWPGETSETPRGWVFPNKGKPLRIAVPNRRSYLAFVAKDKNPPGVRGYCIDVFEAAINLLSYPVPRTYMLYGDGKRNPSYNDLVNAVALEVSMNLYL
;
A
#
# COMPACT_ATOMS: atom_id res chain seq x y z
N MET A 1 -0.35 2.24 -5.20
CA MET A 1 -1.39 2.09 -4.15
C MET A 1 -2.37 0.94 -4.41
N TYR A 2 -2.98 0.83 -5.60
CA TYR A 2 -3.88 -0.31 -5.92
C TYR A 2 -3.26 -1.69 -5.66
N ALA A 3 -1.99 -1.89 -6.03
CA ALA A 3 -1.24 -3.11 -5.71
C ALA A 3 -1.18 -3.45 -4.22
N ILE A 4 -1.01 -2.43 -3.37
CA ILE A 4 -1.00 -2.59 -1.91
C ILE A 4 -2.40 -2.92 -1.40
N ALA A 5 -3.45 -2.26 -1.92
CA ALA A 5 -4.82 -2.57 -1.54
C ALA A 5 -5.20 -4.01 -1.89
N ASP A 6 -4.81 -4.49 -3.08
CA ASP A 6 -5.01 -5.89 -3.46
C ASP A 6 -4.24 -6.84 -2.53
N LEU A 7 -2.98 -6.53 -2.18
CA LEU A 7 -2.19 -7.31 -1.21
C LEU A 7 -2.84 -7.37 0.18
N VAL A 8 -3.35 -6.24 0.68
CA VAL A 8 -4.07 -6.17 1.96
C VAL A 8 -5.27 -7.11 1.95
N THR A 9 -6.06 -7.09 0.87
CA THR A 9 -7.26 -7.91 0.75
C THR A 9 -6.97 -9.38 0.50
N TYR A 10 -5.86 -9.68 -0.21
CA TYR A 10 -5.37 -11.04 -0.44
C TYR A 10 -5.09 -11.77 0.88
N PHE A 11 -4.51 -11.08 1.87
CA PHE A 11 -4.29 -11.62 3.21
C PHE A 11 -5.50 -11.50 4.15
N GLY A 12 -6.65 -11.01 3.65
CA GLY A 12 -7.88 -10.91 4.42
C GLY A 12 -7.93 -9.78 5.44
N TRP A 13 -6.94 -8.87 5.46
CA TRP A 13 -6.94 -7.72 6.34
C TRP A 13 -7.95 -6.67 5.89
N ARG A 14 -8.56 -5.98 6.86
CA ARG A 14 -9.60 -4.98 6.62
C ARG A 14 -9.24 -3.59 7.11
N GLU A 15 -8.29 -3.49 8.04
CA GLU A 15 -7.84 -2.23 8.59
C GLU A 15 -6.34 -2.12 8.56
N VAL A 16 -5.84 -0.98 8.11
CA VAL A 16 -4.42 -0.68 8.00
C VAL A 16 -4.13 0.69 8.59
N ILE A 17 -2.87 0.90 8.95
CA ILE A 17 -2.36 2.21 9.36
C ILE A 17 -1.44 2.73 8.26
N ALA A 18 -1.70 3.95 7.80
CA ALA A 18 -0.83 4.62 6.84
C ALA A 18 0.18 5.50 7.59
N ILE A 19 1.46 5.19 7.45
CA ILE A 19 2.58 6.03 7.92
C ILE A 19 3.15 6.72 6.68
N PHE A 20 3.13 8.05 6.65
CA PHE A 20 3.46 8.78 5.43
C PHE A 20 4.20 10.09 5.71
N VAL A 21 4.95 10.57 4.73
CA VAL A 21 5.62 11.87 4.80
C VAL A 21 4.60 12.98 4.59
N ASP A 22 4.60 14.02 5.43
CA ASP A 22 3.59 15.08 5.42
C ASP A 22 3.86 16.16 4.35
N ASP A 23 3.98 15.72 3.11
CA ASP A 23 4.09 16.55 1.92
C ASP A 23 3.02 16.16 0.87
N ASP A 24 3.05 16.81 -0.28
CA ASP A 24 2.07 16.55 -1.34
C ASP A 24 2.19 15.14 -1.93
N TYR A 25 3.39 14.56 -1.94
CA TYR A 25 3.63 13.19 -2.38
C TYR A 25 2.95 12.20 -1.43
N GLY A 26 3.26 12.29 -0.13
CA GLY A 26 2.72 11.40 0.88
C GLY A 26 1.21 11.54 1.05
N ARG A 27 0.69 12.77 1.16
CA ARG A 27 -0.76 13.03 1.30
C ARG A 27 -1.56 12.51 0.10
N SER A 28 -1.08 12.75 -1.12
CA SER A 28 -1.73 12.25 -2.34
C SER A 28 -1.75 10.73 -2.38
N GLY A 29 -0.61 10.08 -2.05
CA GLY A 29 -0.56 8.62 -1.99
C GLY A 29 -1.51 8.02 -0.96
N VAL A 30 -1.61 8.60 0.25
CA VAL A 30 -2.55 8.15 1.28
C VAL A 30 -4.01 8.34 0.87
N SER A 31 -4.32 9.42 0.14
CA SER A 31 -5.67 9.62 -0.42
C SER A 31 -6.03 8.50 -1.39
N VAL A 32 -5.17 8.22 -2.38
CA VAL A 32 -5.41 7.16 -3.37
C VAL A 32 -5.46 5.77 -2.73
N LEU A 33 -4.66 5.54 -1.69
CA LEU A 33 -4.71 4.31 -0.90
C LEU A 33 -6.06 4.13 -0.21
N GLY A 34 -6.62 5.20 0.37
CA GLY A 34 -7.94 5.19 0.98
C GLY A 34 -9.03 4.79 -0.01
N ASP A 35 -9.03 5.41 -1.19
CA ASP A 35 -9.99 5.10 -2.26
C ASP A 35 -9.86 3.65 -2.76
N ALA A 36 -8.63 3.17 -2.92
CA ALA A 36 -8.36 1.80 -3.36
C ALA A 36 -8.82 0.75 -2.34
N LEU A 37 -8.61 1.00 -1.04
CA LEU A 37 -9.06 0.13 0.04
C LEU A 37 -10.59 0.14 0.19
N ALA A 38 -11.22 1.32 0.09
CA ALA A 38 -12.67 1.47 0.22
C ALA A 38 -13.42 0.62 -0.82
N LYS A 39 -12.95 0.62 -2.08
CA LYS A 39 -13.48 -0.24 -3.16
C LYS A 39 -13.46 -1.73 -2.82
N LYS A 40 -12.58 -2.15 -1.91
CA LYS A 40 -12.39 -3.54 -1.48
C LYS A 40 -12.95 -3.82 -0.08
N ARG A 41 -13.76 -2.91 0.48
CA ARG A 41 -14.30 -2.98 1.85
C ARG A 41 -13.19 -3.12 2.90
N ALA A 42 -12.10 -2.41 2.70
CA ALA A 42 -11.04 -2.20 3.67
C ALA A 42 -10.88 -0.69 3.91
N GLN A 43 -10.19 -0.31 4.97
CA GLN A 43 -10.03 1.10 5.34
C GLN A 43 -8.68 1.40 6.00
N ILE A 44 -8.31 2.68 5.97
CA ILE A 44 -7.21 3.20 6.77
C ILE A 44 -7.80 3.60 8.13
N SER A 45 -7.51 2.83 9.18
CA SER A 45 -8.04 3.11 10.52
C SER A 45 -7.24 4.18 11.27
N TYR A 46 -6.00 4.44 10.85
CA TYR A 46 -5.20 5.55 11.38
C TYR A 46 -4.21 6.09 10.33
N LYS A 47 -4.00 7.41 10.34
CA LYS A 47 -3.08 8.12 9.45
C LYS A 47 -2.01 8.80 10.31
N ALA A 48 -0.77 8.33 10.22
CA ALA A 48 0.37 8.86 10.94
C ALA A 48 1.27 9.67 9.99
N ALA A 49 1.17 11.00 10.09
CA ALA A 49 1.99 11.93 9.32
C ALA A 49 3.37 12.13 9.98
N ILE A 50 4.43 12.04 9.18
CA ILE A 50 5.82 12.28 9.57
C ILE A 50 6.32 13.52 8.81
N ASN A 51 6.73 14.55 9.53
CA ASN A 51 7.26 15.77 8.90
C ASN A 51 8.54 15.46 8.11
N PRO A 52 8.73 16.05 6.91
CA PRO A 52 10.00 15.98 6.20
C PRO A 52 11.15 16.45 7.10
N GLY A 53 12.23 15.66 7.19
CA GLY A 53 13.37 15.97 8.07
C GLY A 53 13.06 15.89 9.58
N GLY A 54 11.96 15.26 9.98
CA GLY A 54 11.59 15.08 11.38
C GLY A 54 12.66 14.34 12.19
N SER A 55 12.82 14.73 13.46
CA SER A 55 13.78 14.09 14.37
C SER A 55 13.39 12.65 14.71
N GLN A 56 14.37 11.84 15.11
CA GLN A 56 14.12 10.47 15.60
C GLN A 56 13.13 10.45 16.77
N SER A 57 13.17 11.45 17.66
CA SER A 57 12.20 11.57 18.77
C SER A 57 10.77 11.72 18.27
N THR A 58 10.56 12.55 17.24
CA THR A 58 9.25 12.76 16.63
C THR A 58 8.74 11.48 15.96
N ILE A 59 9.62 10.76 15.25
CA ILE A 59 9.29 9.46 14.63
C ILE A 59 8.89 8.45 15.71
N LYS A 60 9.67 8.36 16.79
CA LYS A 60 9.40 7.46 17.90
C LYS A 60 8.04 7.73 18.55
N GLU A 61 7.72 9.00 18.82
CA GLU A 61 6.40 9.39 19.38
C GLU A 61 5.25 8.97 18.47
N ARG A 62 5.38 9.19 17.16
CA ARG A 62 4.39 8.73 16.17
C ARG A 62 4.25 7.22 16.13
N LEU A 63 5.36 6.48 16.20
CA LEU A 63 5.31 5.02 16.23
C LEU A 63 4.70 4.47 17.52
N VAL A 64 4.94 5.10 18.67
CA VAL A 64 4.24 4.76 19.91
C VAL A 64 2.74 4.95 19.75
N GLU A 65 2.30 6.07 19.17
CA GLU A 65 0.88 6.33 18.92
C GLU A 65 0.25 5.28 17.99
N VAL A 66 0.93 4.96 16.88
CA VAL A 66 0.52 3.92 15.93
C VAL A 66 0.40 2.57 16.64
N ASN A 67 1.36 2.23 17.51
CA ASN A 67 1.38 0.95 18.21
C ASN A 67 0.25 0.81 19.26
N LEU A 68 -0.37 1.91 19.69
CA LEU A 68 -1.54 1.89 20.57
C LEU A 68 -2.85 1.57 19.85
N ARG A 69 -2.87 1.54 18.51
CA ARG A 69 -4.05 1.20 17.69
C ARG A 69 -4.25 -0.32 17.59
N GLU A 70 -5.37 -0.76 17.04
CA GLU A 70 -5.67 -2.21 16.86
C GLU A 70 -4.89 -2.83 15.73
N SER A 71 -4.90 -2.18 14.57
CA SER A 71 -4.23 -2.71 13.39
C SER A 71 -2.73 -2.83 13.61
N ARG A 72 -2.18 -3.90 13.06
CA ARG A 72 -0.74 -4.22 13.01
C ARG A 72 -0.24 -4.27 11.57
N VAL A 73 -1.07 -3.82 10.62
CA VAL A 73 -0.74 -3.70 9.20
C VAL A 73 -0.36 -2.27 8.92
N TYR A 74 0.93 -2.02 8.79
CA TYR A 74 1.49 -0.70 8.59
C TYR A 74 1.93 -0.54 7.13
N ILE A 75 1.37 0.46 6.47
CA ILE A 75 1.74 0.85 5.11
C ILE A 75 2.59 2.11 5.18
N VAL A 76 3.84 2.01 4.76
CA VAL A 76 4.83 3.08 4.84
C VAL A 76 5.04 3.71 3.46
N HIS A 77 4.57 4.96 3.32
CA HIS A 77 4.66 5.74 2.10
C HIS A 77 5.39 7.05 2.35
N VAL A 78 6.71 6.99 2.21
CA VAL A 78 7.64 8.06 2.55
C VAL A 78 8.68 8.20 1.44
N THR A 79 9.53 9.23 1.53
CA THR A 79 10.69 9.36 0.65
C THR A 79 11.86 8.51 1.16
N PRO A 80 12.80 8.11 0.29
CA PRO A 80 13.99 7.34 0.68
C PRO A 80 14.75 7.94 1.89
N ASP A 81 14.84 9.26 1.98
CA ASP A 81 15.59 9.97 3.03
C ASP A 81 14.95 9.88 4.41
N SER A 82 13.63 9.65 4.48
CA SER A 82 12.85 9.64 5.73
C SER A 82 12.45 8.24 6.19
N GLY A 83 12.71 7.21 5.37
CA GLY A 83 12.17 5.86 5.59
C GLY A 83 12.95 4.96 6.54
N LEU A 84 14.28 4.92 6.45
CA LEU A 84 15.10 4.02 7.31
C LEU A 84 15.00 4.35 8.81
N PRO A 85 14.96 5.63 9.24
CA PRO A 85 14.77 5.97 10.65
C PRO A 85 13.48 5.39 11.26
N ILE A 86 12.41 5.24 10.46
CA ILE A 86 11.16 4.60 10.92
C ILE A 86 11.41 3.15 11.33
N PHE A 87 12.14 2.38 10.52
CA PHE A 87 12.42 0.97 10.81
C PHE A 87 13.41 0.79 11.96
N SER A 88 14.37 1.71 12.11
CA SER A 88 15.25 1.76 13.27
C SER A 88 14.46 1.91 14.57
N GLU A 89 13.57 2.91 14.64
CA GLU A 89 12.72 3.13 15.82
C GLU A 89 11.69 2.01 16.02
N ALA A 90 11.13 1.46 14.95
CA ALA A 90 10.23 0.32 15.03
C ALA A 90 10.91 -0.90 15.67
N LYS A 91 12.17 -1.17 15.32
CA LYS A 91 12.96 -2.25 15.94
C LYS A 91 13.20 -1.98 17.42
N ASN A 92 13.58 -0.75 17.78
CA ASN A 92 13.78 -0.33 19.18
C ASN A 92 12.50 -0.48 20.02
N LEU A 93 11.33 -0.25 19.42
CA LEU A 93 10.02 -0.41 20.05
C LEU A 93 9.48 -1.85 20.02
N GLY A 94 10.24 -2.81 19.48
CA GLY A 94 9.81 -4.21 19.36
C GLY A 94 8.72 -4.45 18.31
N MET A 95 8.47 -3.49 17.42
CA MET A 95 7.45 -3.55 16.36
C MET A 95 7.92 -4.34 15.11
N MET A 96 9.13 -4.90 15.14
CA MET A 96 9.67 -5.82 14.11
C MET A 96 9.59 -7.30 14.56
N SER A 97 8.65 -7.62 15.44
CA SER A 97 8.44 -8.95 16.02
C SER A 97 7.23 -9.68 15.41
N LYS A 98 6.99 -10.93 15.83
CA LYS A 98 5.86 -11.74 15.36
C LYS A 98 4.53 -11.00 15.60
N GLY A 99 3.70 -10.94 14.56
CA GLY A 99 2.36 -10.33 14.61
C GLY A 99 2.26 -8.95 13.94
N TYR A 100 3.39 -8.33 13.61
CA TYR A 100 3.45 -7.08 12.85
C TYR A 100 3.56 -7.34 11.36
N VAL A 101 3.02 -6.42 10.55
CA VAL A 101 3.09 -6.42 9.10
C VAL A 101 3.56 -5.05 8.65
N TRP A 102 4.66 -5.02 7.89
CA TRP A 102 5.21 -3.81 7.32
C TRP A 102 5.22 -3.91 5.81
N ILE A 103 4.47 -3.02 5.15
CA ILE A 103 4.38 -2.92 3.71
C ILE A 103 4.92 -1.54 3.31
N THR A 104 5.91 -1.51 2.44
CA THR A 104 6.44 -0.26 1.88
C THR A 104 5.93 -0.07 0.46
N THR A 105 5.78 1.19 0.05
CA THR A 105 5.72 1.52 -1.38
C THR A 105 7.10 1.35 -2.02
N ASP A 106 7.22 1.73 -3.28
CA ASP A 106 8.40 1.43 -4.10
C ASP A 106 9.69 2.16 -3.70
N TRP A 107 9.61 3.13 -2.79
CA TRP A 107 10.76 3.87 -2.29
C TRP A 107 11.83 2.95 -1.68
N LEU A 108 11.43 1.90 -0.94
CA LEU A 108 12.39 1.06 -0.23
C LEU A 108 13.17 0.17 -1.21
N ALA A 109 12.49 -0.42 -2.19
CA ALA A 109 13.16 -1.17 -3.25
C ALA A 109 14.10 -0.27 -4.05
N SER A 110 13.65 0.94 -4.39
CA SER A 110 14.45 1.90 -5.15
C SER A 110 15.69 2.37 -4.39
N LEU A 111 15.57 2.60 -3.09
CA LEU A 111 16.69 2.94 -2.21
C LEU A 111 17.71 1.80 -2.15
N LEU A 112 17.26 0.58 -1.83
CA LEU A 112 18.16 -0.57 -1.65
C LEU A 112 18.82 -1.00 -2.97
N ASP A 113 18.13 -0.86 -4.11
CA ASP A 113 18.72 -1.08 -5.43
C ASP A 113 19.84 -0.07 -5.75
N SER A 114 19.78 1.13 -5.16
CA SER A 114 20.81 2.16 -5.35
C SER A 114 22.02 2.02 -4.42
N LEU A 115 21.91 1.28 -3.31
CA LEU A 115 22.96 1.16 -2.29
C LEU A 115 23.95 0.01 -2.53
N VAL A 116 23.92 -0.65 -3.69
CA VAL A 116 24.45 -2.02 -3.85
C VAL A 116 25.93 -2.23 -3.47
N PRO A 117 26.25 -3.18 -2.57
CA PRO A 117 25.30 -3.92 -1.72
C PRO A 117 24.86 -3.10 -0.49
N PRO A 118 23.56 -3.14 -0.10
CA PRO A 118 23.13 -2.53 1.15
C PRO A 118 23.90 -3.12 2.35
N ASP A 119 24.23 -2.29 3.34
CA ASP A 119 24.95 -2.74 4.51
C ASP A 119 24.11 -3.70 5.38
N ALA A 120 24.79 -4.57 6.12
CA ALA A 120 24.15 -5.61 6.92
C ALA A 120 23.27 -5.02 8.05
N ASP A 121 23.63 -3.87 8.60
CA ASP A 121 22.88 -3.23 9.68
C ASP A 121 21.54 -2.74 9.16
N THR A 122 21.51 -2.06 8.01
CA THR A 122 20.29 -1.66 7.29
C THR A 122 19.41 -2.87 7.00
N MET A 123 19.97 -3.95 6.45
CA MET A 123 19.19 -5.16 6.16
C MET A 123 18.60 -5.80 7.43
N SER A 124 19.31 -5.73 8.55
CA SER A 124 18.82 -6.24 9.85
C SER A 124 17.61 -5.48 10.39
N LEU A 125 17.37 -4.24 9.95
CA LEU A 125 16.21 -3.43 10.34
C LEU A 125 14.94 -3.82 9.57
N LEU A 126 15.11 -4.45 8.41
CA LEU A 126 14.06 -4.62 7.39
C LEU A 126 13.57 -6.07 7.26
N GLN A 127 14.00 -6.95 8.15
CA GLN A 127 13.62 -8.38 8.10
C GLN A 127 12.10 -8.55 8.14
N GLY A 128 11.57 -9.26 7.14
CA GLY A 128 10.15 -9.53 7.00
C GLY A 128 9.31 -8.40 6.41
N VAL A 129 9.93 -7.27 6.03
CA VAL A 129 9.23 -6.18 5.33
C VAL A 129 8.87 -6.63 3.91
N VAL A 130 7.65 -6.29 3.49
CA VAL A 130 7.19 -6.44 2.11
C VAL A 130 7.35 -5.10 1.39
N SER A 131 7.91 -5.12 0.19
CA SER A 131 8.12 -3.93 -0.63
C SER A 131 7.65 -4.19 -2.05
N PHE A 132 7.34 -3.12 -2.76
CA PHE A 132 7.02 -3.17 -4.17
C PHE A 132 8.19 -2.60 -4.96
N ARG A 133 8.45 -3.12 -6.16
CA ARG A 133 9.41 -2.55 -7.10
C ARG A 133 8.74 -2.46 -8.43
N HIS A 134 8.87 -1.35 -9.16
CA HIS A 134 8.36 -1.29 -10.53
C HIS A 134 8.86 -2.50 -11.34
N HIS A 135 7.93 -3.17 -12.00
CA HIS A 135 8.28 -4.29 -12.85
C HIS A 135 8.88 -3.75 -14.15
N THR A 136 10.08 -4.21 -14.47
CA THR A 136 10.73 -3.94 -15.76
C THR A 136 11.20 -5.29 -16.32
N PRO A 137 10.80 -5.70 -17.53
CA PRO A 137 11.11 -7.02 -18.07
C PRO A 137 12.62 -7.27 -18.14
N ASP A 138 13.05 -8.51 -17.91
CA ASP A 138 14.46 -8.89 -17.95
C ASP A 138 14.95 -9.19 -19.38
N THR A 139 14.98 -8.15 -20.21
CA THR A 139 15.41 -8.23 -21.60
C THR A 139 16.93 -8.23 -21.74
N ASP A 140 17.44 -8.80 -22.83
CA ASP A 140 18.88 -8.74 -23.14
C ASP A 140 19.35 -7.30 -23.42
N LEU A 141 18.46 -6.45 -23.92
CA LEU A 141 18.71 -5.02 -24.10
C LEU A 141 19.01 -4.35 -22.74
N LYS A 142 18.14 -4.56 -21.74
CA LYS A 142 18.34 -4.07 -20.37
C LYS A 142 19.63 -4.63 -19.76
N LYS A 143 19.91 -5.93 -19.91
CA LYS A 143 21.15 -6.55 -19.40
C LYS A 143 22.41 -5.93 -20.01
N LYS A 144 22.42 -5.70 -21.34
CA LYS A 144 23.54 -5.03 -22.03
C LYS A 144 23.71 -3.59 -21.56
N PHE A 145 22.61 -2.85 -21.41
CA PHE A 145 22.64 -1.48 -20.88
C PHE A 145 23.19 -1.45 -19.45
N MET A 146 22.71 -2.33 -18.57
CA MET A 146 23.20 -2.45 -17.20
C MET A 146 24.67 -2.79 -17.11
N LYS A 147 25.14 -3.70 -17.97
CA LYS A 147 26.57 -4.03 -18.06
C LYS A 147 27.38 -2.78 -18.44
N ARG A 148 26.99 -2.10 -19.51
CA ARG A 148 27.65 -0.85 -19.95
C ARG A 148 27.62 0.23 -18.87
N TRP A 149 26.47 0.44 -18.22
CA TRP A 149 26.32 1.42 -17.14
C TRP A 149 27.30 1.16 -15.99
N ASN A 150 27.38 -0.10 -15.56
CA ASN A 150 28.28 -0.51 -14.50
C ASN A 150 29.75 -0.39 -14.93
N ASP A 151 30.08 -0.77 -16.16
CA ASP A 151 31.44 -0.68 -16.68
C ASP A 151 31.87 0.80 -16.79
N ASP A 152 31.06 1.67 -17.39
CA ASP A 152 31.42 3.06 -17.70
C ASP A 152 31.48 3.98 -16.45
N LEU A 153 30.64 3.71 -15.43
CA LEU A 153 30.54 4.58 -14.25
C LEU A 153 31.38 4.14 -13.06
N LYS A 154 31.69 2.84 -12.93
CA LYS A 154 32.64 2.37 -11.88
C LYS A 154 34.01 3.03 -12.01
N TYR A 155 34.43 3.41 -13.22
CA TYR A 155 35.69 4.11 -13.43
C TYR A 155 35.63 5.63 -13.18
N LYS A 156 34.44 6.23 -13.13
CA LYS A 156 34.29 7.70 -13.10
C LYS A 156 33.88 8.27 -11.74
N LYS A 157 33.18 7.52 -10.89
CA LYS A 157 32.84 7.96 -9.51
C LYS A 157 32.80 6.77 -8.55
N PRO A 158 33.68 6.69 -7.55
CA PRO A 158 33.52 5.74 -6.45
C PRO A 158 32.30 6.15 -5.61
N GLY A 159 31.30 5.26 -5.51
CA GLY A 159 30.07 5.50 -4.75
C GLY A 159 28.98 4.46 -5.07
N PRO A 160 27.82 4.55 -4.40
CA PRO A 160 26.67 3.67 -4.67
C PRO A 160 26.26 3.76 -6.14
N SER A 161 25.89 2.64 -6.73
CA SER A 161 25.29 2.64 -8.07
C SER A 161 23.95 3.36 -7.97
N LEU A 162 23.84 4.61 -8.43
CA LEU A 162 22.57 5.39 -8.48
C LEU A 162 21.53 4.78 -9.45
N PHE A 163 21.59 3.48 -9.69
CA PHE A 163 20.77 2.75 -10.62
C PHE A 163 19.63 2.04 -9.91
N ASN A 164 18.41 2.38 -10.26
CA ASN A 164 17.20 1.66 -9.86
C ASN A 164 16.16 1.76 -11.00
N SER A 165 14.94 1.29 -10.75
CA SER A 165 13.88 1.33 -11.78
C SER A 165 13.59 2.73 -12.34
N TYR A 166 13.73 3.80 -11.54
CA TYR A 166 13.52 5.16 -12.01
C TYR A 166 14.56 5.58 -13.07
N ALA A 167 15.79 5.09 -13.00
CA ALA A 167 16.81 5.36 -14.01
C ALA A 167 16.43 4.79 -15.39
N LEU A 168 15.77 3.63 -15.42
CA LEU A 168 15.25 3.02 -16.64
C LEU A 168 14.11 3.87 -17.23
N TYR A 169 13.14 4.27 -16.41
CA TYR A 169 12.05 5.15 -16.86
C TYR A 169 12.54 6.52 -17.31
N ALA A 170 13.52 7.10 -16.62
CA ALA A 170 14.13 8.37 -17.02
C ALA A 170 14.78 8.26 -18.41
N TYR A 171 15.53 7.19 -18.66
CA TYR A 171 16.14 6.93 -19.97
C TYR A 171 15.08 6.82 -21.07
N ASP A 172 14.07 5.98 -20.85
CA ASP A 172 13.00 5.76 -21.84
C ASP A 172 12.13 7.01 -22.04
N SER A 173 11.98 7.88 -21.04
CA SER A 173 11.23 9.14 -21.19
C SER A 173 11.90 10.13 -22.15
N VAL A 174 13.24 10.17 -22.15
CA VAL A 174 14.00 10.97 -23.13
C VAL A 174 13.86 10.37 -24.52
N TRP A 175 13.89 9.04 -24.62
CA TRP A 175 13.74 8.33 -25.89
C TRP A 175 12.34 8.50 -26.49
N LEU A 176 11.30 8.48 -25.65
CA LEU A 176 9.92 8.78 -26.02
C LEU A 176 9.81 10.20 -26.61
N ALA A 177 10.35 11.20 -25.91
CA ALA A 177 10.33 12.58 -26.39
C ALA A 177 11.08 12.73 -27.72
N ALA A 178 12.24 12.09 -27.86
CA ALA A 178 13.03 12.14 -29.09
C ALA A 178 12.30 11.51 -30.29
N GLN A 179 11.71 10.32 -30.13
CA GLN A 179 10.95 9.66 -31.21
C GLN A 179 9.69 10.43 -31.60
N ALA A 180 8.96 10.96 -30.61
CA ALA A 180 7.80 11.80 -30.88
C ALA A 180 8.21 13.06 -31.66
N LEU A 181 9.38 13.63 -31.34
CA LEU A 181 9.88 14.84 -31.99
C LEU A 181 10.30 14.56 -33.42
N GLU A 182 11.01 13.45 -33.64
CA GLU A 182 11.36 12.99 -34.99
C GLU A 182 10.12 12.76 -35.85
N THR A 183 9.08 12.11 -35.30
CA THR A 183 7.80 11.89 -35.99
C THR A 183 7.12 13.21 -36.34
N PHE A 184 7.09 14.16 -35.41
CA PHE A 184 6.52 15.49 -35.64
C PHE A 184 7.28 16.29 -36.71
N LEU A 185 8.62 16.23 -36.73
CA LEU A 185 9.42 16.95 -37.72
C LEU A 185 9.27 16.35 -39.12
N ASN A 186 9.04 15.04 -39.21
CA ASN A 186 8.83 14.34 -40.48
C ASN A 186 7.45 14.58 -41.10
N SER A 187 6.47 15.11 -40.37
CA SER A 187 5.14 15.45 -40.92
C SER A 187 5.11 16.78 -41.72
N ASN A 188 6.26 17.38 -42.02
CA ASN A 188 6.41 18.66 -42.75
C ASN A 188 5.67 19.84 -42.09
N ASP A 189 5.46 19.78 -40.77
CA ASP A 189 4.84 20.87 -40.05
C ASP A 189 5.81 22.04 -39.83
N THR A 190 5.28 23.26 -39.87
CA THR A 190 6.09 24.45 -39.61
C THR A 190 6.27 24.63 -38.11
N VAL A 191 7.52 24.57 -37.64
CA VAL A 191 7.86 24.92 -36.26
C VAL A 191 7.68 26.43 -36.09
N SER A 192 6.65 26.81 -35.35
CA SER A 192 6.27 28.21 -35.11
C SER A 192 5.93 28.43 -33.65
N TYR A 193 6.06 29.68 -33.21
CA TYR A 193 5.83 30.07 -31.83
C TYR A 193 5.06 31.37 -31.74
N SER A 194 4.11 31.42 -30.81
CA SER A 194 3.28 32.59 -30.53
C SER A 194 3.48 33.11 -29.10
N ASN A 195 2.97 34.31 -28.84
CA ASN A 195 2.96 34.88 -27.48
C ASN A 195 1.76 34.32 -26.70
N ASP A 196 1.97 33.94 -25.43
CA ASP A 196 0.84 33.64 -24.54
C ASP A 196 0.37 34.91 -23.83
N PRO A 197 -0.86 35.38 -24.08
CA PRO A 197 -1.39 36.57 -23.40
C PRO A 197 -1.58 36.39 -21.88
N LYS A 198 -1.55 35.14 -21.38
CA LYS A 198 -1.60 34.81 -19.95
C LYS A 198 -0.25 34.94 -19.26
N LEU A 199 0.86 34.85 -20.01
CA LEU A 199 2.20 35.04 -19.45
C LEU A 199 2.51 36.54 -19.40
N ARG A 200 2.57 37.05 -18.18
CA ARG A 200 2.87 38.46 -17.89
C ARG A 200 4.00 38.52 -16.90
N ASP A 201 4.83 39.54 -17.03
CA ASP A 201 5.85 39.80 -16.03
C ASP A 201 5.17 40.20 -14.72
N VAL A 202 5.67 39.62 -13.63
CA VAL A 202 5.26 39.99 -12.28
C VAL A 202 6.20 41.10 -11.81
N ASN A 203 5.64 42.20 -11.31
CA ASN A 203 6.44 43.33 -10.84
C ASN A 203 7.49 42.89 -9.80
N GLY A 204 8.75 43.26 -10.05
CA GLY A 204 9.89 42.91 -9.19
C GLY A 204 10.46 41.50 -9.43
N SER A 205 9.90 40.72 -10.35
CA SER A 205 10.47 39.45 -10.78
C SER A 205 11.55 39.65 -11.85
N THR A 206 12.65 38.92 -11.74
CA THR A 206 13.67 38.80 -12.80
C THR A 206 13.33 37.73 -13.84
N LEU A 207 12.28 36.95 -13.59
CA LEU A 207 11.77 35.96 -14.53
C LEU A 207 10.93 36.70 -15.58
N HIS A 208 11.52 36.95 -16.76
CA HIS A 208 10.88 37.58 -17.91
C HIS A 208 9.83 36.67 -18.57
N LEU A 209 8.76 36.34 -17.86
CA LEU A 209 7.73 35.41 -18.32
C LEU A 209 7.04 35.86 -19.61
N SER A 210 6.91 37.18 -19.83
CA SER A 210 6.34 37.73 -21.07
C SER A 210 7.19 37.46 -22.33
N SER A 211 8.47 37.12 -22.13
CA SER A 211 9.39 36.76 -23.23
C SER A 211 9.25 35.30 -23.68
N LEU A 212 8.62 34.46 -22.85
CA LEU A 212 8.40 33.06 -23.20
C LEU A 212 7.42 32.96 -24.37
N ARG A 213 7.73 32.07 -25.30
CA ARG A 213 6.91 31.79 -26.47
C ARG A 213 6.28 30.42 -26.33
N VAL A 214 5.02 30.29 -26.74
CA VAL A 214 4.32 29.01 -26.78
C VAL A 214 4.57 28.37 -28.13
N PHE A 215 4.87 27.08 -28.11
CA PHE A 215 5.01 26.30 -29.33
C PHE A 215 3.63 26.01 -29.93
N ASP A 216 3.37 26.54 -31.12
CA ASP A 216 2.05 26.43 -31.78
C ASP A 216 1.70 24.98 -32.15
N GLY A 217 2.72 24.16 -32.41
CA GLY A 217 2.59 22.71 -32.64
C GLY A 217 2.44 21.87 -31.38
N GLY A 218 2.36 22.48 -30.19
CA GLY A 218 2.43 21.79 -28.90
C GLY A 218 1.37 20.69 -28.71
N GLN A 219 0.12 20.93 -29.12
CA GLN A 219 -0.94 19.92 -29.01
C GLN A 219 -0.69 18.74 -29.94
N LYS A 220 -0.29 18.99 -31.19
CA LYS A 220 0.04 17.94 -32.16
C LYS A 220 1.24 17.11 -31.69
N TYR A 221 2.26 17.76 -31.12
CA TYR A 221 3.40 17.07 -30.54
C TYR A 221 2.99 16.22 -29.32
N LEU A 222 2.12 16.73 -28.45
CA LEU A 222 1.56 15.96 -27.34
C LEU A 222 0.76 14.74 -27.82
N ASP A 223 -0.07 14.89 -28.85
CA ASP A 223 -0.83 13.79 -29.44
C ASP A 223 0.11 12.75 -30.08
N THR A 224 1.17 13.21 -30.74
CA THR A 224 2.23 12.34 -31.28
C THR A 224 2.94 11.57 -30.15
N LEU A 225 3.27 12.24 -29.04
CA LEU A 225 3.88 11.61 -27.87
C LEU A 225 2.98 10.54 -27.26
N LEU A 226 1.68 10.82 -27.09
CA LEU A 226 0.72 9.89 -26.51
C LEU A 226 0.41 8.68 -27.40
N THR A 227 0.58 8.83 -28.73
CA THR A 227 0.40 7.74 -29.70
C THR A 227 1.70 6.99 -30.03
N THR A 228 2.85 7.47 -29.56
CA THR A 228 4.14 6.80 -29.75
C THR A 228 4.18 5.48 -28.99
N ASN A 229 4.60 4.40 -29.66
CA ASN A 229 4.82 3.08 -29.08
C ASN A 229 6.23 2.59 -29.43
N PHE A 230 6.99 2.19 -28.42
CA PHE A 230 8.24 1.45 -28.62
C PHE A 230 8.57 0.58 -27.39
N THR A 231 9.50 -0.36 -27.56
CA THR A 231 10.06 -1.14 -26.44
C THR A 231 11.37 -0.52 -25.97
N GLY A 232 11.35 0.05 -24.76
CA GLY A 232 12.50 0.63 -24.07
C GLY A 232 13.19 -0.34 -23.10
N PHE A 233 14.01 0.18 -22.20
CA PHE A 233 14.66 -0.61 -21.16
C PHE A 233 13.74 -0.96 -19.98
N SER A 234 12.71 -0.15 -19.75
CA SER A 234 11.69 -0.36 -18.73
C SER A 234 10.56 -1.30 -19.19
N GLY A 235 10.47 -1.59 -20.48
CA GLY A 235 9.44 -2.44 -21.09
C GLY A 235 8.80 -1.77 -22.30
N GLU A 236 7.57 -2.17 -22.63
CA GLU A 236 6.75 -1.50 -23.63
C GLU A 236 6.30 -0.12 -23.12
N VAL A 237 6.57 0.93 -23.88
CA VAL A 237 6.19 2.31 -23.60
C VAL A 237 5.03 2.66 -24.50
N GLN A 238 3.83 2.70 -23.92
CA GLN A 238 2.60 3.09 -24.59
C GLN A 238 1.61 3.64 -23.56
N PHE A 239 0.73 4.55 -24.00
CA PHE A 239 -0.27 5.21 -23.16
C PHE A 239 -1.70 4.83 -23.55
N ASN A 240 -2.61 4.85 -22.58
CA ASN A 240 -4.04 4.71 -22.81
C ASN A 240 -4.73 6.08 -23.02
N SER A 241 -6.05 6.06 -23.23
CA SER A 241 -6.85 7.29 -23.42
C SER A 241 -6.80 8.26 -22.24
N ASP A 242 -6.52 7.75 -21.03
CA ASP A 242 -6.38 8.56 -19.81
C ASP A 242 -4.94 9.10 -19.62
N LYS A 243 -4.07 8.92 -20.61
CA LYS A 243 -2.64 9.31 -20.59
C LYS A 243 -1.81 8.56 -19.55
N ASN A 244 -2.28 7.41 -19.07
CA ASN A 244 -1.55 6.53 -18.18
C ASN A 244 -0.78 5.49 -18.99
N PHE A 245 0.35 5.01 -18.46
CA PHE A 245 1.03 3.85 -19.02
C PHE A 245 0.07 2.66 -19.14
N ILE A 246 0.13 1.94 -20.25
CA ILE A 246 -0.53 0.64 -20.35
C ILE A 246 0.20 -0.36 -19.46
N HIS A 247 -0.54 -1.33 -18.95
CA HIS A 247 0.01 -2.48 -18.22
C HIS A 247 0.99 -2.14 -17.06
N PRO A 248 0.70 -1.18 -16.17
CA PRO A 248 1.53 -0.95 -14.99
C PRO A 248 1.62 -2.21 -14.12
N ALA A 249 2.85 -2.59 -13.78
CA ALA A 249 3.13 -3.78 -13.00
C ALA A 249 4.23 -3.54 -11.95
N TYR A 250 4.19 -4.36 -10.91
CA TYR A 250 5.14 -4.34 -9.80
C TYR A 250 5.61 -5.76 -9.48
N ASN A 251 6.89 -5.90 -9.11
CA ASN A 251 7.36 -7.04 -8.36
C ASN A 251 6.96 -6.87 -6.90
N VAL A 252 6.40 -7.92 -6.30
CA VAL A 252 6.18 -8.01 -4.85
C VAL A 252 7.41 -8.66 -4.24
N LEU A 253 8.08 -7.97 -3.33
CA LEU A 253 9.35 -8.37 -2.74
C LEU A 253 9.18 -8.57 -1.23
N ASN A 254 9.86 -9.56 -0.68
CA ASN A 254 9.97 -9.80 0.75
C ASN A 254 11.46 -9.79 1.14
N ILE A 255 11.80 -9.07 2.20
CA ILE A 255 13.18 -8.94 2.67
C ILE A 255 13.50 -10.08 3.63
N ARG A 256 14.56 -10.83 3.30
CA ARG A 256 15.08 -11.94 4.11
C ARG A 256 16.60 -12.01 4.01
N GLY A 257 17.27 -12.04 5.16
CA GLY A 257 18.72 -11.97 5.22
C GLY A 257 19.22 -10.69 4.55
N ASN A 258 20.20 -10.82 3.65
CA ASN A 258 20.85 -9.67 3.02
C ASN A 258 20.32 -9.36 1.61
N SER A 259 19.12 -9.82 1.24
CA SER A 259 18.57 -9.53 -0.08
C SER A 259 17.04 -9.46 -0.13
N PHE A 260 16.54 -8.98 -1.28
CA PHE A 260 15.15 -9.15 -1.66
C PHE A 260 14.92 -10.54 -2.23
N ARG A 261 13.84 -11.17 -1.78
CA ARG A 261 13.21 -12.30 -2.46
C ARG A 261 11.94 -11.83 -3.14
N ARG A 262 11.86 -11.94 -4.47
CA ARG A 262 10.58 -11.74 -5.17
C ARG A 262 9.62 -12.87 -4.80
N VAL A 263 8.45 -12.51 -4.31
CA VAL A 263 7.38 -13.45 -3.94
C VAL A 263 6.25 -13.48 -4.96
N GLY A 264 6.24 -12.55 -5.90
CA GLY A 264 5.35 -12.58 -7.05
C GLY A 264 5.33 -11.24 -7.77
N TYR A 265 4.26 -11.00 -8.49
CA TYR A 265 3.99 -9.83 -9.29
C TYR A 265 2.59 -9.30 -8.97
N TRP A 266 2.39 -8.03 -9.29
CA TRP A 266 1.07 -7.43 -9.42
C TRP A 266 1.01 -6.71 -10.76
N SER A 267 -0.10 -6.82 -11.48
CA SER A 267 -0.39 -5.95 -12.62
C SER A 267 -1.84 -5.47 -12.58
N ASN A 268 -2.15 -4.35 -13.22
CA ASN A 268 -3.54 -3.91 -13.35
C ASN A 268 -4.40 -4.83 -14.25
N HIS A 269 -3.78 -5.78 -14.95
CA HIS A 269 -4.45 -6.76 -15.80
C HIS A 269 -4.78 -8.05 -15.04
N SER A 270 -3.79 -8.63 -14.34
CA SER A 270 -3.91 -9.94 -13.69
C SER A 270 -4.11 -9.89 -12.17
N GLY A 271 -3.95 -8.72 -11.54
CA GLY A 271 -3.81 -8.65 -10.08
C GLY A 271 -2.53 -9.35 -9.61
N LEU A 272 -2.58 -9.96 -8.41
CA LEU A 272 -1.45 -10.70 -7.83
C LEU A 272 -1.24 -12.06 -8.51
N SER A 273 0.00 -12.37 -8.88
CA SER A 273 0.35 -13.66 -9.47
C SER A 273 1.82 -14.01 -9.27
N ILE A 274 2.17 -15.29 -9.29
CA ILE A 274 3.58 -15.75 -9.43
C ILE A 274 4.07 -15.74 -10.88
N VAL A 275 3.16 -15.59 -11.84
CA VAL A 275 3.48 -15.57 -13.27
C VAL A 275 3.82 -14.16 -13.70
N ALA A 276 4.86 -14.01 -14.54
CA ALA A 276 5.30 -12.72 -15.04
C ALA A 276 4.19 -12.03 -15.87
N PRO A 277 3.95 -10.72 -15.68
CA PRO A 277 2.83 -10.00 -16.28
C PRO A 277 2.74 -10.12 -17.82
N GLU A 278 3.88 -10.13 -18.51
CA GLU A 278 3.96 -10.14 -19.98
C GLU A 278 3.32 -11.38 -20.60
N THR A 279 3.36 -12.51 -19.87
CA THR A 279 2.76 -13.78 -20.32
C THR A 279 1.23 -13.80 -20.18
N LEU A 280 0.67 -12.82 -19.45
CA LEU A 280 -0.74 -12.74 -19.12
C LEU A 280 -1.49 -11.68 -19.93
N TYR A 281 -0.83 -10.64 -20.44
CA TYR A 281 -1.50 -9.54 -21.16
C TYR A 281 -2.30 -9.98 -22.40
N GLY A 282 -1.95 -11.10 -23.02
CA GLY A 282 -2.70 -11.69 -24.14
C GLY A 282 -3.92 -12.53 -23.73
N LYS A 283 -4.20 -12.70 -22.43
CA LYS A 283 -5.30 -13.48 -21.89
C LYS A 283 -6.48 -12.57 -21.50
N PRO A 284 -7.73 -13.06 -21.50
CA PRO A 284 -8.88 -12.24 -21.13
C PRO A 284 -8.86 -11.89 -19.63
N VAL A 285 -9.01 -10.60 -19.31
CA VAL A 285 -9.02 -10.02 -17.95
C VAL A 285 -10.07 -10.66 -17.02
N ASN A 286 -11.20 -11.11 -17.58
CA ASN A 286 -12.37 -11.61 -16.85
C ASN A 286 -12.70 -13.07 -17.12
N GLY A 287 -11.80 -13.81 -17.77
CA GLY A 287 -11.85 -15.25 -17.64
C GLY A 287 -11.40 -15.56 -16.23
N SER A 288 -12.33 -15.96 -15.34
CA SER A 288 -12.00 -16.97 -14.34
C SER A 288 -10.98 -17.88 -14.98
N LEU A 289 -9.75 -17.90 -14.45
CA LEU A 289 -8.82 -18.94 -14.81
C LEU A 289 -9.64 -20.23 -14.66
N ASN A 290 -10.07 -20.81 -15.78
CA ASN A 290 -10.50 -22.19 -15.87
C ASN A 290 -9.24 -23.05 -15.72
N SER A 291 -8.38 -22.70 -14.75
CA SER A 291 -7.33 -23.56 -14.26
C SER A 291 -7.96 -24.27 -13.08
N ASN A 292 -7.91 -25.58 -13.13
CA ASN A 292 -8.11 -26.43 -11.97
C ASN A 292 -6.98 -26.23 -10.93
N SER A 293 -6.45 -25.01 -10.79
CA SER A 293 -5.32 -24.70 -9.93
C SER A 293 -5.46 -23.28 -9.37
N LYS A 294 -5.98 -23.21 -8.13
CA LYS A 294 -5.84 -22.08 -7.18
C LYS A 294 -4.39 -21.57 -7.01
N SER A 295 -3.41 -22.14 -7.69
CA SER A 295 -1.98 -21.85 -7.60
C SER A 295 -1.55 -20.57 -8.31
N ASP A 296 -2.26 -20.14 -9.36
CA ASP A 296 -1.75 -19.08 -10.25
C ASP A 296 -2.04 -17.67 -9.70
N GLU A 297 -3.01 -17.56 -8.80
CA GLU A 297 -3.34 -16.37 -8.00
C GLU A 297 -2.54 -16.30 -6.68
N GLN A 298 -1.69 -17.29 -6.39
CA GLN A 298 -0.94 -17.34 -5.13
C GLN A 298 0.40 -16.63 -5.27
N LEU A 299 0.76 -15.83 -4.26
CA LEU A 299 2.14 -15.40 -4.04
C LEU A 299 2.94 -16.53 -3.40
N TYR A 300 4.24 -16.58 -3.66
CA TYR A 300 5.15 -17.41 -2.87
C TYR A 300 5.10 -17.00 -1.39
N ASN A 301 5.43 -17.96 -0.53
CA ASN A 301 5.40 -17.77 0.92
C ASN A 301 6.21 -16.54 1.37
N ILE A 302 5.57 -15.66 2.13
CA ILE A 302 6.15 -14.45 2.70
C ILE A 302 6.63 -14.77 4.11
N ILE A 303 7.85 -14.35 4.43
CA ILE A 303 8.35 -14.35 5.80
C ILE A 303 8.03 -12.99 6.41
N TRP A 304 7.33 -13.01 7.53
CA TRP A 304 6.91 -11.84 8.28
C TRP A 304 7.92 -11.52 9.39
N PRO A 305 7.87 -10.30 9.96
CA PRO A 305 8.66 -9.94 11.13
C PRO A 305 8.56 -10.99 12.25
N GLY A 306 9.65 -11.21 12.98
CA GLY A 306 9.79 -12.35 13.91
C GLY A 306 10.07 -13.69 13.24
N GLU A 307 10.55 -13.68 11.99
CA GLU A 307 11.02 -14.86 11.23
C GLU A 307 9.97 -15.97 11.06
N THR A 308 8.71 -15.59 10.92
CA THR A 308 7.60 -16.54 10.78
C THR A 308 7.00 -16.52 9.39
N SER A 309 6.60 -17.69 8.88
CA SER A 309 5.76 -17.79 7.68
C SER A 309 4.26 -17.75 7.99
N GLU A 310 3.89 -17.77 9.26
CA GLU A 310 2.49 -17.65 9.66
C GLU A 310 2.02 -16.23 9.35
N THR A 311 0.98 -16.11 8.50
CA THR A 311 0.43 -14.80 8.15
C THR A 311 -0.12 -14.14 9.40
N PRO A 312 0.36 -12.94 9.79
CA PRO A 312 -0.16 -12.25 10.94
C PRO A 312 -1.64 -11.96 10.78
N ARG A 313 -2.37 -12.03 11.90
CA ARG A 313 -3.78 -11.64 11.95
C ARG A 313 -4.02 -10.20 11.45
N GLY A 314 -3.01 -9.34 11.58
CA GLY A 314 -3.05 -7.94 11.17
C GLY A 314 -3.71 -7.02 12.20
N TRP A 315 -4.10 -7.53 13.37
CA TRP A 315 -4.61 -6.71 14.46
C TRP A 315 -4.42 -7.39 15.83
N VAL A 316 -4.44 -6.57 16.88
CA VAL A 316 -4.49 -7.00 18.28
C VAL A 316 -5.57 -6.21 19.02
N PHE A 317 -6.06 -6.74 20.14
CA PHE A 317 -6.94 -5.96 21.01
C PHE A 317 -6.15 -4.74 21.53
N PRO A 318 -6.74 -3.53 21.52
CA PRO A 318 -6.04 -2.38 22.05
C PRO A 318 -5.84 -2.54 23.55
N ASN A 319 -4.68 -2.10 24.04
CA ASN A 319 -4.42 -1.99 25.48
C ASN A 319 -5.41 -1.05 26.20
N LYS A 320 -6.12 -0.18 25.46
CA LYS A 320 -7.21 0.70 25.94
C LYS A 320 -8.51 0.51 25.13
N GLY A 321 -8.75 -0.71 24.64
CA GLY A 321 -9.86 -0.98 23.74
C GLY A 321 -11.22 -0.97 24.41
N LYS A 322 -12.24 -0.54 23.68
CA LYS A 322 -13.62 -0.74 24.12
C LYS A 322 -13.89 -2.24 24.13
N PRO A 323 -14.27 -2.84 25.27
CA PRO A 323 -14.60 -4.26 25.32
C PRO A 323 -15.78 -4.55 24.40
N LEU A 324 -15.87 -5.79 23.91
CA LEU A 324 -17.01 -6.24 23.13
C LEU A 324 -18.28 -6.09 23.98
N ARG A 325 -19.20 -5.25 23.54
CA ARG A 325 -20.49 -5.04 24.19
C ARG A 325 -21.49 -6.06 23.65
N ILE A 326 -21.97 -6.94 24.51
CA ILE A 326 -22.87 -8.02 24.14
C ILE A 326 -24.25 -7.71 24.71
N ALA A 327 -25.22 -7.49 23.84
CA ALA A 327 -26.59 -7.25 24.25
C ALA A 327 -27.28 -8.56 24.64
N VAL A 328 -27.85 -8.61 25.83
CA VAL A 328 -28.42 -9.80 26.46
C VAL A 328 -29.89 -9.53 26.80
N PRO A 329 -30.85 -10.29 26.23
CA PRO A 329 -32.27 -10.11 26.53
C PRO A 329 -32.58 -10.29 28.02
N ASN A 330 -33.13 -9.25 28.66
CA ASN A 330 -33.63 -9.32 30.03
C ASN A 330 -35.06 -9.85 30.04
N ARG A 331 -35.19 -11.18 29.91
CA ARG A 331 -36.47 -11.86 29.71
C ARG A 331 -37.23 -12.07 31.03
N ARG A 332 -38.54 -12.23 30.95
CA ARG A 332 -39.40 -12.68 32.06
C ARG A 332 -39.58 -14.20 32.07
N SER A 333 -39.57 -14.85 30.91
CA SER A 333 -39.64 -16.30 30.76
C SER A 333 -38.42 -16.86 30.03
N TYR A 334 -38.26 -18.20 30.03
CA TYR A 334 -37.11 -18.91 29.44
C TYR A 334 -35.75 -18.53 30.06
N LEU A 335 -35.74 -18.29 31.37
CA LEU A 335 -34.56 -17.87 32.14
C LEU A 335 -33.42 -18.90 32.15
N ALA A 336 -33.67 -20.13 31.73
CA ALA A 336 -32.64 -21.16 31.56
C ALA A 336 -31.71 -20.86 30.38
N PHE A 337 -32.20 -20.19 29.33
CA PHE A 337 -31.39 -19.84 28.16
C PHE A 337 -30.52 -18.61 28.43
N VAL A 338 -31.14 -17.56 28.96
CA VAL A 338 -30.50 -16.28 29.28
C VAL A 338 -31.28 -15.58 30.38
N ALA A 339 -30.61 -15.11 31.42
CA ALA A 339 -31.20 -14.32 32.49
C ALA A 339 -30.19 -13.36 33.12
N LYS A 340 -30.71 -12.32 33.79
CA LYS A 340 -29.92 -11.49 34.70
C LYS A 340 -29.45 -12.31 35.90
N ASP A 341 -28.20 -12.11 36.29
CA ASP A 341 -27.62 -12.66 37.51
C ASP A 341 -27.17 -11.51 38.44
N LYS A 342 -27.10 -11.79 39.74
CA LYS A 342 -26.53 -10.90 40.75
C LYS A 342 -25.01 -11.05 40.82
N ASN A 343 -24.48 -12.22 40.48
CA ASN A 343 -23.05 -12.50 40.48
C ASN A 343 -22.40 -12.02 39.16
N PRO A 344 -21.12 -11.60 39.18
CA PRO A 344 -20.36 -11.34 37.96
C PRO A 344 -20.38 -12.57 37.03
N PRO A 345 -20.55 -12.39 35.71
CA PRO A 345 -20.51 -11.12 34.96
C PRO A 345 -21.87 -10.40 34.86
N GLY A 346 -22.86 -10.76 35.68
CA GLY A 346 -24.19 -10.12 35.76
C GLY A 346 -25.26 -10.78 34.89
N VAL A 347 -24.92 -11.87 34.22
CA VAL A 347 -25.79 -12.67 33.35
C VAL A 347 -25.48 -14.16 33.49
N ARG A 348 -26.47 -15.01 33.23
CA ARG A 348 -26.34 -16.49 33.27
C ARG A 348 -27.26 -17.17 32.25
N GLY A 349 -27.04 -18.45 32.02
CA GLY A 349 -27.91 -19.32 31.22
C GLY A 349 -27.17 -19.97 30.05
N TYR A 350 -27.82 -20.94 29.42
CA TYR A 350 -27.23 -21.78 28.38
C TYR A 350 -26.48 -21.01 27.28
N CYS A 351 -27.04 -19.91 26.77
CA CYS A 351 -26.38 -19.15 25.70
C CYS A 351 -25.12 -18.42 26.19
N ILE A 352 -25.09 -17.99 27.46
CA ILE A 352 -23.91 -17.39 28.07
C ILE A 352 -22.83 -18.47 28.23
N ASP A 353 -23.21 -19.64 28.75
CA ASP A 353 -22.26 -20.75 28.97
C ASP A 353 -21.62 -21.22 27.66
N VAL A 354 -22.43 -21.38 26.59
CA VAL A 354 -21.94 -21.75 25.26
C VAL A 354 -20.99 -20.70 24.70
N PHE A 355 -21.33 -19.42 24.84
CA PHE A 355 -20.50 -18.32 24.33
C PHE A 355 -19.18 -18.20 25.11
N GLU A 356 -19.23 -18.27 26.44
CA GLU A 356 -18.06 -18.27 27.32
C GLU A 356 -17.14 -19.46 27.01
N ALA A 357 -17.70 -20.66 26.81
CA ALA A 357 -16.95 -21.84 26.39
C ALA A 357 -16.27 -21.63 25.03
N ALA A 358 -16.98 -21.06 24.04
CA ALA A 358 -16.41 -20.75 22.74
C ALA A 358 -15.26 -19.74 22.84
N ILE A 359 -15.38 -18.71 23.69
CA ILE A 359 -14.31 -17.75 23.90
C ILE A 359 -13.10 -18.37 24.60
N ASN A 360 -13.32 -19.28 25.55
CA ASN A 360 -12.21 -19.96 26.25
C ASN A 360 -11.39 -20.88 25.33
N LEU A 361 -11.92 -21.25 24.15
CA LEU A 361 -11.18 -21.98 23.12
C LEU A 361 -10.32 -21.07 22.24
N LEU A 362 -10.51 -19.75 22.32
CA LEU A 362 -9.69 -18.80 21.58
C LEU A 362 -8.32 -18.70 22.27
N SER A 363 -7.26 -18.71 21.47
CA SER A 363 -5.87 -18.54 21.93
C SER A 363 -5.56 -17.13 22.44
N TYR A 364 -6.58 -16.28 22.61
CA TYR A 364 -6.45 -14.88 22.96
C TYR A 364 -7.60 -14.40 23.86
N PRO A 365 -7.34 -13.44 24.77
CA PRO A 365 -8.38 -12.86 25.59
C PRO A 365 -9.31 -12.00 24.76
N VAL A 366 -10.62 -12.11 25.00
CA VAL A 366 -11.65 -11.23 24.41
C VAL A 366 -12.33 -10.46 25.55
N PRO A 367 -11.88 -9.23 25.86
CA PRO A 367 -12.54 -8.38 26.83
C PRO A 367 -13.99 -8.13 26.39
N ARG A 368 -14.94 -8.37 27.28
CA ARG A 368 -16.36 -8.31 26.97
C ARG A 368 -17.18 -7.82 28.14
N THR A 369 -18.26 -7.12 27.84
CA THR A 369 -19.24 -6.65 28.82
C THR A 369 -20.64 -7.03 28.35
N TYR A 370 -21.45 -7.53 29.28
CA TYR A 370 -22.83 -7.89 29.01
C TYR A 370 -23.75 -6.72 29.35
N MET A 371 -24.68 -6.43 28.44
CA MET A 371 -25.63 -5.34 28.57
C MET A 371 -27.04 -5.86 28.47
N LEU A 372 -27.81 -5.70 29.53
CA LEU A 372 -29.20 -6.14 29.56
C LEU A 372 -30.07 -5.26 28.67
N TYR A 373 -30.89 -5.89 27.83
CA TYR A 373 -31.85 -5.24 26.96
C TYR A 373 -33.28 -5.60 27.36
N GLY A 374 -34.10 -4.58 27.65
CA GLY A 374 -35.48 -4.73 28.11
C GLY A 374 -35.67 -4.52 29.62
N ASP A 375 -36.94 -4.39 30.04
CA ASP A 375 -37.33 -3.97 31.39
C ASP A 375 -37.37 -5.12 32.42
N GLY A 376 -37.23 -6.38 31.98
CA GLY A 376 -37.34 -7.57 32.83
C GLY A 376 -38.75 -7.86 33.35
N LYS A 377 -39.75 -7.06 32.96
CA LYS A 377 -41.17 -7.28 33.27
C LYS A 377 -41.85 -8.07 32.15
N ARG A 378 -41.43 -7.86 30.91
CA ARG A 378 -41.89 -8.58 29.72
C ARG A 378 -40.69 -9.07 28.89
N ASN A 379 -40.94 -10.04 28.01
CA ASN A 379 -39.89 -10.47 27.09
C ASN A 379 -39.64 -9.37 26.05
N PRO A 380 -38.38 -8.95 25.84
CA PRO A 380 -38.06 -7.96 24.82
C PRO A 380 -38.26 -8.53 23.40
N SER A 381 -38.59 -7.65 22.46
CA SER A 381 -38.65 -7.97 21.03
C SER A 381 -37.23 -8.22 20.49
N TYR A 382 -37.04 -9.36 19.84
CA TYR A 382 -35.76 -9.65 19.18
C TYR A 382 -35.52 -8.75 17.97
N ASN A 383 -36.57 -8.37 17.24
CA ASN A 383 -36.44 -7.45 16.11
C ASN A 383 -35.94 -6.09 16.61
N ASP A 384 -36.47 -5.60 17.73
CA ASP A 384 -36.05 -4.32 18.31
C ASP A 384 -34.62 -4.39 18.85
N LEU A 385 -34.24 -5.53 19.45
CA LEU A 385 -32.87 -5.77 19.88
C LEU A 385 -31.89 -5.78 18.69
N VAL A 386 -32.21 -6.49 17.61
CA VAL A 386 -31.38 -6.55 16.40
C VAL A 386 -31.28 -5.16 15.77
N ASN A 387 -32.39 -4.43 15.69
CA ASN A 387 -32.40 -3.05 15.21
C ASN A 387 -31.58 -2.11 16.10
N ALA A 388 -31.66 -2.25 17.43
CA ALA A 388 -30.86 -1.46 18.36
C ALA A 388 -29.36 -1.72 18.20
N VAL A 389 -28.96 -2.99 18.00
CA VAL A 389 -27.58 -3.35 17.69
C VAL A 389 -27.15 -2.74 16.34
N ALA A 390 -27.97 -2.84 15.30
CA ALA A 390 -27.68 -2.26 13.99
C ALA A 390 -27.55 -0.73 14.05
N LEU A 391 -28.42 -0.06 14.82
CA LEU A 391 -28.39 1.39 15.01
C LEU A 391 -27.14 1.83 15.80
N GLU A 392 -26.78 1.10 16.85
CA GLU A 392 -25.57 1.39 17.63
C GLU A 392 -24.27 1.10 16.84
N VAL A 393 -24.29 0.11 15.95
CA VAL A 393 -23.22 -0.15 14.97
C VAL A 393 -23.19 0.96 13.90
N SER A 394 -24.34 1.45 13.44
CA SER A 394 -24.43 2.52 12.43
C SER A 394 -24.03 3.90 12.94
N MET A 395 -24.17 4.18 14.24
CA MET A 395 -23.71 5.43 14.86
C MET A 395 -22.19 5.55 14.95
N ASN A 396 -21.44 4.44 14.86
CA ASN A 396 -19.97 4.46 14.80
C ASN A 396 -19.41 4.58 13.36
N LEU A 397 -20.25 4.67 12.33
CA LEU A 397 -19.83 4.83 10.92
C LEU A 397 -19.88 6.30 10.42
N TYR A 398 -20.24 7.25 11.29
CA TYR A 398 -20.35 8.69 10.97
C TYR A 398 -19.59 9.59 11.95
N LEU A 399 -18.48 9.09 12.50
CA LEU A 399 -17.43 9.84 13.19
C LEU A 399 -16.08 9.33 12.70
#